data_AF-A0A0Q7JVK6-F1
#
_entry.id   AF-A0A0Q7JVK6-F1
#
_cell.length_a   1.000
_cell.length_b   1.000
_cell.length_c   1.000
_cell.angle_alpha   90.00
_cell.angle_beta   90.00
_cell.angle_gamma   90.00
#
_symmetry.space_group_name_H-M   'P 1'
#
loop_
_entity.id
_entity.type
_entity.pdbx_description
1 polymer ?
#
loop_
_entity_poly.entity_id
_entity_poly.type
_entity_poly.pdbx_seq_one_letter_code
_entity_poly.pdbx_strand_id
1 'polypeptide(L)' 'MWRVAAFLAISIMMIVIEVPSLIKRKKRKELWTFSILLFVGIVLGITVSLGVEVRSPLELIKIIYGPISKGE' A
#
# COMPACT_ATOMS: atom_id res chain seq x y z
N MET A 1 1.09 -2.67 -17.70
CA MET A 1 2.48 -2.37 -17.27
C MET A 1 2.70 -0.89 -16.90
N TRP A 2 2.11 0.09 -17.61
CA TRP A 2 2.27 1.53 -17.30
C TRP A 2 1.90 1.96 -15.87
N ARG A 3 0.89 1.32 -15.27
CA ARG A 3 0.42 1.63 -13.90
C ARG A 3 1.50 1.39 -12.84
N VAL A 4 2.25 0.29 -12.97
CA VAL A 4 3.35 -0.04 -12.06
C VAL A 4 4.48 0.98 -12.19
N ALA A 5 4.82 1.35 -13.43
CA ALA A 5 5.86 2.35 -13.69
C ALA A 5 5.49 3.72 -13.10
N ALA A 6 4.24 4.16 -13.23
CA ALA A 6 3.75 5.40 -12.61
C ALA A 6 3.80 5.34 -11.08
N PHE A 7 3.40 4.22 -10.48
CA PHE A 7 3.43 4.03 -9.03
C PHE A 7 4.86 4.04 -8.47
N LEU A 8 5.78 3.40 -9.19
CA LEU A 8 7.19 3.36 -8.82
C LEU A 8 7.83 4.74 -8.94
N ALA A 9 7.50 5.51 -9.98
CA ALA A 9 7.98 6.89 -10.14
C ALA A 9 7.55 7.80 -8.99
N ILE A 10 6.28 7.72 -8.57
CA ILE A 10 5.76 8.49 -7.42
C ILE A 10 6.46 8.06 -6.12
N SER A 11 6.65 6.76 -5.93
CA SER A 11 7.33 6.20 -4.76
C SER A 11 8.79 6.68 -4.67
N ILE A 12 9.51 6.70 -5.79
CA ILE A 12 10.88 7.23 -5.88
C ILE A 12 10.90 8.72 -5.57
N MET A 13 9.94 9.49 -6.08
CA MET A 13 9.83 10.92 -5.78
C MET A 13 9.67 11.17 -4.27
N MET A 14 8.80 10.42 -3.59
CA MET A 14 8.66 10.51 -2.13
C MET A 14 9.98 10.16 -1.43
N ILE A 15 10.64 9.07 -1.79
CA ILE A 15 11.94 8.69 -1.21
C ILE A 15 12.96 9.84 -1.35
N VAL A 16 13.08 10.44 -2.53
CA VAL A 16 14.06 11.50 -2.81
C VAL A 16 13.76 12.77 -2.01
N ILE A 17 12.51 13.04 -1.65
CA ILE A 17 12.14 14.21 -0.84
C ILE A 17 12.26 13.91 0.66
N GLU A 18 11.65 12.81 1.13
CA GLU A 18 11.56 12.49 2.55
C GLU A 18 12.86 11.91 3.13
N VAL A 19 13.55 10.99 2.44
CA VAL A 19 14.75 10.33 2.98
C VAL A 19 15.87 11.31 3.31
N PRO A 20 16.30 12.24 2.43
CA PRO A 20 17.34 13.20 2.78
C PRO A 20 16.89 14.17 3.88
N SER A 21 15.60 14.52 3.93
CA SER A 21 15.03 15.32 5.02
C SER A 21 15.14 14.60 6.37
N LEU A 22 14.80 13.31 6.40
CA LEU A 22 14.84 12.45 7.60
C LEU A 22 16.28 12.16 8.08
N ILE A 23 17.21 11.93 7.14
CA ILE A 23 18.64 11.75 7.43
C ILE A 23 19.23 13.03 8.04
N LYS A 24 18.95 14.19 7.44
CA LYS A 24 19.43 15.50 7.96
C LYS A 24 18.94 15.78 9.38
N ARG A 25 17.73 15.32 9.73
CA ARG A 25 17.14 15.49 11.06
C ARG A 25 17.66 14.46 12.09
N LYS A 26 18.52 13.49 11.72
CA LYS A 26 18.97 12.34 12.54
C LYS A 26 17.83 11.53 13.19
N LYS A 27 16.60 11.64 12.66
CA LYS A 27 15.40 11.00 13.22
C LYS A 27 15.32 9.54 12.76
N ARG A 28 16.13 8.66 13.37
CA ARG A 28 16.16 7.22 13.03
C ARG A 28 14.80 6.52 13.19
N LYS A 29 13.99 6.94 14.18
CA LYS A 29 12.63 6.40 14.39
C LYS A 29 11.67 6.79 13.26
N GLU A 30 11.67 8.05 12.83
CA GLU A 30 10.81 8.49 11.72
C GLU A 30 11.23 7.85 10.39
N LEU A 31 12.53 7.67 10.17
CA LEU A 31 13.04 6.99 8.98
C LEU A 31 12.59 5.52 8.94
N TRP A 32 12.53 4.85 10.10
CA TRP A 32 12.02 3.49 10.19
C TRP A 32 10.51 3.42 9.95
N THR A 33 9.72 4.31 10.55
CA THR A 33 8.27 4.39 10.30
C THR A 33 7.97 4.69 8.83
N PHE A 34 8.69 5.64 8.23
CA PHE A 34 8.57 5.97 6.81
C PHE A 34 8.89 4.77 5.94
N SER A 35 9.99 4.06 6.21
CA SER A 35 10.39 2.90 5.43
C SER A 35 9.37 1.75 5.52
N ILE A 36 8.79 1.49 6.70
CA ILE A 36 7.72 0.49 6.87
C ILE A 36 6.48 0.91 6.08
N LEU A 37 6.06 2.16 6.22
CA LEU A 37 4.87 2.67 5.55
C LEU A 37 5.02 2.65 4.02
N LEU A 38 6.20 3.03 3.53
CA LEU A 38 6.54 3.02 2.10
C LEU A 38 6.61 1.59 1.56
N PHE A 39 7.18 0.65 2.31
CA PHE A 39 7.18 -0.77 1.95
C PHE A 39 5.75 -1.31 1.83
N VAL A 40 4.88 -1.04 2.80
CA VAL A 40 3.46 -1.43 2.76
C VAL A 40 2.75 -0.82 1.56
N GLY A 41 2.98 0.46 1.27
CA GLY A 41 2.43 1.14 0.09
C GLY A 41 2.87 0.52 -1.24
N ILE A 42 4.15 0.14 -1.36
CA ILE A 42 4.67 -0.52 -2.56
C ILE A 42 4.03 -1.91 -2.74
N VAL A 43 3.98 -2.72 -1.67
CA VAL A 43 3.37 -4.06 -1.73
C VAL A 43 1.89 -3.97 -2.11
N LEU A 44 1.14 -3.04 -1.51
CA LEU A 44 -0.26 -2.78 -1.86
C LEU A 44 -0.41 -2.31 -3.31
N GLY A 45 0.40 -1.34 -3.74
CA GLY A 45 0.35 -0.80 -5.11
C GLY A 45 0.68 -1.85 -6.17
N ILE A 46 1.65 -2.73 -5.89
CA ILE A 46 1.99 -3.87 -6.74
C ILE A 46 0.85 -4.88 -6.77
N THR A 47 0.27 -5.23 -5.61
CA THR A 47 -0.85 -6.18 -5.51
C THR A 47 -2.06 -5.70 -6.32
N VAL A 48 -2.43 -4.43 -6.17
CA VAL A 48 -3.50 -3.79 -6.95
C VAL A 48 -3.16 -3.75 -8.44
N SER A 49 -1.90 -3.47 -8.80
CA SER A 49 -1.46 -3.38 -10.20
C SER A 49 -1.35 -4.73 -10.90
N LEU A 50 -1.08 -5.80 -10.16
CA LEU A 50 -1.08 -7.19 -10.64
C LEU A 50 -2.49 -7.67 -11.00
N GLY A 51 -3.53 -6.88 -10.71
CA GLY A 51 -4.90 -7.30 -10.91
C GLY A 51 -5.28 -8.45 -9.97
N VAL A 52 -4.49 -8.68 -8.91
CA VAL A 52 -5.00 -9.41 -7.74
C VAL A 52 -6.19 -8.58 -7.31
N GLU A 53 -7.39 -9.09 -7.57
CA GLU A 53 -8.63 -8.50 -7.08
C GLU A 53 -8.47 -8.47 -5.57
N VAL A 54 -8.02 -7.32 -5.06
CA VAL A 54 -8.23 -6.93 -3.68
C VAL A 54 -9.74 -6.95 -3.57
N ARG A 55 -10.27 -8.10 -3.14
CA ARG A 55 -11.70 -8.30 -2.98
C ARG A 55 -12.18 -7.07 -2.27
N SER A 56 -13.05 -6.33 -2.96
CA SER A 56 -13.64 -5.12 -2.44
C SER A 56 -13.99 -5.35 -0.97
N PRO A 57 -13.80 -4.39 -0.06
CA PRO A 57 -14.26 -4.56 1.32
C PRO A 57 -15.72 -5.06 1.39
N LEU A 58 -16.55 -4.72 0.40
CA LEU A 58 -17.90 -5.25 0.21
C LEU A 58 -17.96 -6.75 -0.12
N GLU A 59 -17.04 -7.27 -0.91
CA GLU A 59 -16.90 -8.70 -1.22
C GLU A 59 -16.43 -9.47 0.03
N LEU A 60 -15.51 -8.91 0.81
CA LEU A 60 -15.11 -9.48 2.11
C LEU A 60 -16.28 -9.51 3.09
N ILE A 61 -17.04 -8.41 3.18
CA ILE A 61 -18.26 -8.34 3.98
C ILE A 61 -19.27 -9.39 3.47
N LYS A 62 -19.47 -9.53 2.17
CA LYS A 62 -20.35 -10.57 1.59
C LYS A 62 -19.89 -12.00 1.90
N ILE A 63 -18.60 -12.27 2.00
CA ILE A 63 -18.10 -13.61 2.39
C ILE A 63 -18.39 -13.90 3.86
N ILE A 64 -18.22 -12.89 4.72
CA ILE A 64 -18.45 -13.01 6.16
C ILE A 64 -19.95 -13.09 6.48
N TYR A 65 -20.77 -12.26 5.82
CA TYR A 65 -22.22 -12.14 6.08
C TYR A 65 -23.10 -12.93 5.12
N GLY A 66 -22.57 -13.36 3.97
CA GLY A 66 -23.26 -14.23 3.01
C GLY A 66 -23.80 -15.54 3.60
N PRO A 67 -23.07 -16.26 4.48
CA PRO A 67 -23.61 -17.45 5.13
C PRO A 67 -24.71 -17.15 6.15
N ILE A 68 -24.82 -15.91 6.67
CA ILE A 68 -25.89 -15.50 7.60
C ILE A 68 -27.17 -15.17 6.83
N SER A 69 -27.06 -14.63 5.61
CA SER A 69 -28.21 -14.25 4.77
C SER A 69 -28.91 -15.43 4.08
N LYS A 70 -28.30 -16.62 4.06
CA LYS A 70 -28.79 -17.79 3.31
C LYS A 70 -29.41 -18.87 4.20
N GLY A 71 -29.59 -18.57 5.49
CA GLY A 71 -30.32 -19.39 6.45
C GLY A 71 -31.76 -18.89 6.61
N GLU A 72 -32.56 -18.98 5.56
CA GLU A 72 -34.04 -18.96 5.57
C GLU A 72 -34.55 -19.97 4.54
#